data_AF-A0A0K8JJ12-F1
#
_entry.id   AF-A0A0K8JJ12-F1
#
_cell.length_a   1.000
_cell.length_b   1.000
_cell.length_c   1.000
_cell.angle_alpha   90.00
_cell.angle_beta   90.00
_cell.angle_gamma   90.00
#
_symmetry.space_group_name_H-M   'P 1'
#
loop_
_entity.id
_entity.type
_entity.pdbx_description
1 polymer ?
#
loop_
_entity_poly.entity_id
_entity_poly.type
_entity_poly.pdbx_seq_one_letter_code
_entity_poly.pdbx_strand_id
1 'polypeptide(L)'
;MSRQPVPFTVPQPLASLNMEEIRFWLTIMREHAVFIKNGLPCNCTELRDEAQSFCEEFAVLLDRSEHVQSDKKFNAFIDDACGTIKDFYKFKRRLLDLILTCKIQGHNFPLFIDHMSREAEYVLLLLNQVKKGKNPLTAASKAQETLFWLRIMADHTKFILHLIDPSERTLLDTADDFVREFDDLYLEGRDFSSMLHLKKEVASFQRFLKDVRAAVVRLRNFKRAAHDMIVECEMLSLIPAELADHVHREAEHFLMILSMMEKGLMKHVTEACDEDELEDWLDERDISEPVTEKMEDEPQTLWPDDKEVKKEPPVFVSSQTKEEKCSEEQSTDEPAAAIELPVQEKSNKSDNQEAVSEKKEAVEAKKNKHVPEAGAKKSTSSPSAKAKFKWGGKWPRQLGKKPKE
;
A
#
# COMPACT_ATOMS: atom_id res chain seq x y z
N MET A 1 -27.13 -1.05 -34.26
CA MET A 1 -27.40 -2.14 -33.30
C MET A 1 -27.21 -1.59 -31.90
N SER A 2 -28.26 -1.54 -31.09
CA SER A 2 -28.20 -1.00 -29.72
C SER A 2 -27.47 -1.98 -28.80
N ARG A 3 -26.51 -1.47 -28.02
CA ARG A 3 -25.88 -2.23 -26.94
C ARG A 3 -26.96 -2.69 -25.95
N GLN A 4 -27.06 -4.00 -25.74
CA GLN A 4 -27.84 -4.59 -24.67
C GLN A 4 -27.27 -4.11 -23.32
N PRO A 5 -28.09 -3.57 -22.40
CA PRO A 5 -27.65 -3.25 -21.06
C PRO A 5 -27.43 -4.53 -20.27
N VAL A 6 -26.24 -4.70 -19.72
CA VAL A 6 -25.93 -5.80 -18.80
C VAL A 6 -26.58 -5.48 -17.45
N PRO A 7 -27.49 -6.30 -16.91
CA PRO A 7 -28.13 -6.02 -15.64
C PRO A 7 -27.19 -6.46 -14.50
N PHE A 8 -26.30 -5.57 -14.07
CA PHE A 8 -25.73 -5.69 -12.73
C PHE A 8 -26.75 -5.15 -11.72
N THR A 9 -27.81 -5.91 -11.49
CA THR A 9 -28.69 -5.70 -10.35
C THR A 9 -27.91 -6.05 -9.09
N VAL A 10 -27.47 -5.03 -8.35
CA VAL A 10 -27.06 -5.22 -6.96
C VAL A 10 -28.35 -5.45 -6.17
N PRO A 11 -28.56 -6.61 -5.53
CA PRO A 11 -29.75 -6.85 -4.75
C PRO A 11 -29.83 -5.84 -3.59
N GLN A 12 -30.99 -5.21 -3.40
CA GLN A 12 -31.32 -4.52 -2.15
C GLN A 12 -32.16 -5.47 -1.26
N PRO A 13 -32.07 -5.36 0.08
CA PRO A 13 -31.31 -4.38 0.83
C PRO A 13 -29.81 -4.69 0.75
N LEU A 14 -28.94 -3.66 0.77
CA LEU A 14 -27.52 -3.90 0.98
C LEU A 14 -27.36 -4.53 2.35
N ALA A 15 -27.22 -5.85 2.33
CA ALA A 15 -27.10 -6.69 3.50
C ALA A 15 -25.94 -6.20 4.38
N SER A 16 -26.09 -6.40 5.69
CA SER A 16 -25.00 -6.46 6.67
C SER A 16 -23.72 -6.98 6.01
N LEU A 17 -22.58 -6.30 6.22
CA LEU A 17 -21.22 -6.63 5.75
C LEU A 17 -21.14 -8.06 5.16
N ASN A 18 -21.06 -8.18 3.83
CA ASN A 18 -20.91 -9.49 3.20
C ASN A 18 -19.64 -10.14 3.80
N MET A 19 -19.69 -11.45 4.03
CA MET A 19 -18.53 -12.17 4.58
C MET A 19 -17.25 -11.94 3.75
N GLU A 20 -17.40 -11.60 2.48
CA GLU A 20 -16.31 -11.17 1.59
C GLU A 20 -15.59 -9.90 2.08
N GLU A 21 -16.31 -8.89 2.55
CA GLU A 21 -15.72 -7.66 3.12
C GLU A 21 -14.96 -7.95 4.41
N ILE A 22 -15.48 -8.83 5.27
CA ILE A 22 -14.78 -9.26 6.48
C ILE A 22 -13.49 -9.99 6.11
N ARG A 23 -13.56 -10.93 5.17
CA ARG A 23 -12.39 -11.69 4.70
C ARG A 23 -11.35 -10.79 4.04
N PHE A 24 -11.78 -9.77 3.30
CA PHE A 24 -10.89 -8.76 2.75
C PHE A 24 -10.09 -8.10 3.87
N TRP A 25 -10.76 -7.53 4.87
CA TRP A 25 -10.09 -6.83 5.96
C TRP A 25 -9.26 -7.74 6.86
N LEU A 26 -9.72 -8.96 7.16
CA LEU A 26 -8.91 -9.93 7.90
C LEU A 26 -7.63 -10.33 7.15
N THR A 27 -7.70 -10.39 5.81
CA THR A 27 -6.53 -10.64 4.96
C THR A 27 -5.56 -9.45 5.02
N ILE A 28 -6.07 -8.23 4.88
CA ILE A 28 -5.30 -6.99 5.04
C ILE A 28 -4.61 -6.93 6.41
N MET A 29 -5.32 -7.22 7.51
CA MET A 29 -4.75 -7.21 8.85
C MET A 29 -3.70 -8.30 9.07
N ARG A 30 -3.90 -9.50 8.50
CA ARG A 30 -2.88 -10.55 8.52
C ARG A 30 -1.61 -10.11 7.79
N GLU A 31 -1.75 -9.48 6.63
CA GLU A 31 -0.61 -9.01 5.84
C GLU A 31 0.16 -7.89 6.54
N HIS A 32 -0.56 -6.96 7.19
CA HIS A 32 0.07 -5.97 8.06
C HIS A 32 0.97 -6.60 9.12
N ALA A 33 0.51 -7.68 9.77
CA ALA A 33 1.31 -8.36 10.79
C ALA A 33 2.60 -8.93 10.19
N VAL A 34 2.55 -9.47 8.97
CA VAL A 34 3.74 -9.92 8.22
C VAL A 34 4.67 -8.75 7.91
N PHE A 35 4.15 -7.63 7.40
CA PHE A 35 4.95 -6.46 7.04
C PHE A 35 5.64 -5.84 8.26
N ILE A 36 4.88 -5.68 9.36
CA ILE A 36 5.41 -5.19 10.64
C ILE A 36 6.56 -6.09 11.11
N LYS A 37 6.33 -7.40 11.17
CA LYS A 37 7.35 -8.38 11.58
C LYS A 37 8.61 -8.28 10.72
N ASN A 38 8.47 -8.14 9.40
CA ASN A 38 9.60 -8.05 8.48
C ASN A 38 10.36 -6.73 8.60
N GLY A 39 9.70 -5.64 8.97
CA GLY A 39 10.34 -4.34 9.21
C GLY A 39 11.01 -4.18 10.57
N LEU A 40 10.75 -5.09 11.53
CA LEU A 40 11.36 -5.07 12.87
C LEU A 40 12.79 -5.65 12.87
N PRO A 41 13.75 -5.08 13.63
CA PRO A 41 15.09 -5.62 13.80
C PRO A 41 15.08 -7.04 14.38
N CYS A 42 16.03 -7.89 13.96
CA CYS A 42 16.09 -9.29 14.40
C CYS A 42 16.23 -9.47 15.92
N ASN A 43 16.81 -8.50 16.63
CA ASN A 43 16.98 -8.52 18.08
C ASN A 43 15.72 -8.08 18.86
N CYS A 44 14.70 -7.54 18.21
CA CYS A 44 13.41 -7.22 18.84
C CYS A 44 12.51 -8.48 18.89
N THR A 45 12.97 -9.54 19.54
CA THR A 45 12.34 -10.86 19.52
C THR A 45 10.89 -10.82 20.02
N GLU A 46 10.64 -10.16 21.15
CA GLU A 46 9.30 -10.07 21.75
C GLU A 46 8.27 -9.44 20.80
N LEU A 47 8.60 -8.30 20.20
CA LEU A 47 7.71 -7.62 19.23
C LEU A 47 7.52 -8.42 17.94
N ARG A 48 8.54 -9.18 17.52
CA ARG A 48 8.46 -10.05 16.35
C ARG A 48 7.59 -11.27 16.60
N ASP A 49 7.68 -11.83 17.80
CA ASP A 49 6.85 -12.96 18.23
C ASP A 49 5.40 -12.53 18.39
N GLU A 50 5.14 -11.36 18.96
CA GLU A 50 3.80 -10.79 19.05
C GLU A 50 3.19 -10.51 17.65
N ALA A 51 3.96 -9.92 16.73
CA ALA A 51 3.51 -9.74 15.35
C ALA A 51 3.23 -11.09 14.66
N GLN A 52 4.01 -12.13 14.97
CA GLN A 52 3.77 -13.48 14.48
C GLN A 52 2.47 -14.08 15.05
N SER A 53 2.19 -13.89 16.34
CA SER A 53 0.92 -14.33 16.94
C SER A 53 -0.28 -13.70 16.25
N PHE A 54 -0.25 -12.39 15.94
CA PHE A 54 -1.32 -11.77 15.15
C PHE A 54 -1.46 -12.38 13.74
N CYS A 55 -0.37 -12.74 13.07
CA CYS A 55 -0.44 -13.44 11.78
C CYS A 55 -1.24 -14.76 11.88
N GLU A 56 -1.03 -15.50 12.98
CA GLU A 56 -1.68 -16.78 13.25
C GLU A 56 -3.15 -16.60 13.66
N GLU A 57 -3.44 -15.63 14.53
CA GLU A 57 -4.80 -15.31 14.94
C GLU A 57 -5.69 -14.90 13.77
N PHE A 58 -5.19 -14.02 12.88
CA PHE A 58 -5.94 -13.65 11.68
C PHE A 58 -6.10 -14.83 10.71
N ALA A 59 -5.11 -15.74 10.63
CA ALA A 59 -5.25 -16.96 9.83
C ALA A 59 -6.37 -17.88 10.37
N VAL A 60 -6.46 -18.03 11.69
CA VAL A 60 -7.55 -18.77 12.35
C VAL A 60 -8.91 -18.11 12.09
N LEU A 61 -8.99 -16.78 12.17
CA LEU A 61 -10.22 -16.05 11.85
C LEU A 61 -10.65 -16.23 10.38
N LEU A 62 -9.69 -16.19 9.45
CA LEU A 62 -9.94 -16.42 8.03
C LEU A 62 -10.49 -17.83 7.78
N ASP A 63 -9.86 -18.88 8.31
CA ASP A 63 -10.33 -20.26 8.19
C ASP A 63 -11.74 -20.45 8.78
N ARG A 64 -11.96 -19.88 9.97
CA ARG A 64 -13.27 -19.95 10.64
C ARG A 64 -14.35 -19.26 9.83
N SER A 65 -14.02 -18.17 9.13
CA SER A 65 -14.97 -17.42 8.30
C SER A 65 -15.63 -18.27 7.20
N GLU A 66 -14.97 -19.34 6.73
CA GLU A 66 -15.52 -20.27 5.73
C GLU A 66 -16.65 -21.15 6.26
N HIS A 67 -16.68 -21.33 7.58
CA HIS A 67 -17.53 -22.31 8.27
C HIS A 67 -18.69 -21.67 9.06
N VAL A 68 -18.87 -20.35 8.96
CA VAL A 68 -19.95 -19.62 9.63
C VAL A 68 -21.28 -19.85 8.89
N GLN A 69 -22.20 -20.59 9.53
CA GLN A 69 -23.46 -21.02 8.91
C GLN A 69 -24.72 -20.57 9.67
N SER A 70 -24.58 -19.88 10.80
CA SER A 70 -25.72 -19.41 11.60
C SER A 70 -25.46 -18.04 12.22
N ASP A 71 -26.53 -17.28 12.45
CA ASP A 71 -26.44 -15.92 13.02
C ASP A 71 -25.73 -15.90 14.38
N LYS A 72 -25.97 -16.91 15.22
CA LYS A 72 -25.27 -17.03 16.52
C LYS A 72 -23.75 -17.20 16.33
N LYS A 73 -23.34 -18.05 15.39
CA LYS A 73 -21.91 -18.25 15.07
C LYS A 73 -21.33 -17.00 14.40
N PHE A 74 -22.12 -16.30 13.59
CA PHE A 74 -21.71 -15.06 12.96
C PHE A 74 -21.45 -13.96 13.99
N ASN A 75 -22.36 -13.75 14.94
CA ASN A 75 -22.17 -12.74 15.98
C ASN A 75 -20.94 -13.04 16.85
N ALA A 76 -20.77 -14.29 17.29
CA ALA A 76 -19.57 -14.69 18.02
C ALA A 76 -18.29 -14.50 17.18
N PHE A 77 -18.35 -14.80 15.88
CA PHE A 77 -17.23 -14.57 14.97
C PHE A 77 -16.87 -13.09 14.85
N ILE A 78 -17.86 -12.21 14.73
CA ILE A 78 -17.68 -10.76 14.67
C ILE A 78 -17.13 -10.22 15.99
N ASP A 79 -17.59 -10.73 17.13
CA ASP A 79 -17.10 -10.33 18.45
C ASP A 79 -15.60 -10.63 18.61
N ASP A 80 -15.18 -11.85 18.25
CA ASP A 80 -13.78 -12.23 18.31
C ASP A 80 -12.94 -11.45 17.29
N ALA A 81 -13.42 -11.26 16.06
CA ALA A 81 -12.71 -10.47 15.05
C ALA A 81 -12.51 -9.01 15.51
N CYS A 82 -13.54 -8.43 16.15
CA CYS A 82 -13.46 -7.10 16.73
C CYS A 82 -12.43 -7.05 17.87
N GLY A 83 -12.40 -8.07 18.74
CA GLY A 83 -11.39 -8.21 19.80
C GLY A 83 -9.97 -8.25 19.24
N THR A 84 -9.68 -9.18 18.33
CA THR A 84 -8.35 -9.33 17.71
C THR A 84 -7.90 -8.07 16.96
N ILE A 85 -8.80 -7.41 16.21
CA ILE A 85 -8.46 -6.17 15.51
C ILE A 85 -8.19 -5.02 16.49
N LYS A 86 -8.94 -4.95 17.61
CA LYS A 86 -8.71 -3.94 18.66
C LYS A 86 -7.35 -4.12 19.31
N ASP A 87 -6.97 -5.35 19.63
CA ASP A 87 -5.68 -5.66 20.23
C ASP A 87 -4.54 -5.38 19.22
N PHE A 88 -4.74 -5.71 17.94
CA PHE A 88 -3.77 -5.41 16.90
C PHE A 88 -3.64 -3.90 16.63
N TYR A 89 -4.73 -3.13 16.71
CA TYR A 89 -4.69 -1.68 16.69
C TYR A 89 -3.85 -1.14 17.85
N LYS A 90 -4.09 -1.59 19.09
CA LYS A 90 -3.28 -1.21 20.26
C LYS A 90 -1.80 -1.54 20.06
N PHE A 91 -1.50 -2.72 19.53
CA PHE A 91 -0.14 -3.11 19.18
C PHE A 91 0.52 -2.16 18.18
N LYS A 92 -0.17 -1.80 17.08
CA LYS A 92 0.33 -0.83 16.10
C LYS A 92 0.57 0.56 16.72
N ARG A 93 -0.32 1.04 17.60
CA ARG A 93 -0.15 2.31 18.32
C ARG A 93 1.04 2.27 19.27
N ARG A 94 1.25 1.15 19.99
CA ARG A 94 2.43 0.95 20.84
C ARG A 94 3.72 0.93 20.01
N LEU A 95 3.74 0.23 18.87
CA LEU A 95 4.88 0.25 17.96
C LEU A 95 5.19 1.66 17.46
N LEU A 96 4.16 2.44 17.11
CA LEU A 96 4.34 3.83 16.69
C LEU A 96 4.97 4.67 17.79
N ASP A 97 4.51 4.55 19.04
CA ASP A 97 5.11 5.25 20.19
C ASP A 97 6.60 4.87 20.38
N LEU A 98 6.93 3.57 20.32
CA LEU A 98 8.30 3.10 20.43
C LEU A 98 9.20 3.65 19.31
N ILE A 99 8.70 3.76 18.08
CA ILE A 99 9.44 4.34 16.96
C ILE A 99 9.61 5.85 17.15
N LEU A 100 8.54 6.58 17.50
CA LEU A 100 8.57 8.04 17.68
C LEU A 100 9.46 8.47 18.86
N THR A 101 9.54 7.64 19.90
CA THR A 101 10.43 7.83 21.06
C THR A 101 11.81 7.21 20.86
N CYS A 102 12.13 6.71 19.65
CA CYS A 102 13.41 6.12 19.27
C CYS A 102 13.85 4.91 20.12
N LYS A 103 12.91 4.23 20.78
CA LYS A 103 13.16 3.03 21.58
C LYS A 103 13.38 1.78 20.72
N ILE A 104 12.79 1.77 19.53
CA ILE A 104 13.07 0.75 18.50
C ILE A 104 13.45 1.42 17.19
N GLN A 105 14.33 0.76 16.44
CA GLN A 105 14.71 1.15 15.08
C GLN A 105 14.18 0.10 14.10
N GLY A 106 14.43 0.24 12.80
CA GLY A 106 14.03 -0.74 11.79
C GLY A 106 13.70 -0.11 10.45
N HIS A 107 12.97 -0.84 9.63
CA HIS A 107 12.57 -0.43 8.28
C HIS A 107 11.08 -0.11 8.15
N ASN A 108 10.34 -0.15 9.26
CA ASN A 108 8.96 0.33 9.32
C ASN A 108 8.93 1.85 9.41
N PHE A 109 8.43 2.54 8.37
CA PHE A 109 8.20 3.98 8.45
C PHE A 109 7.13 4.31 9.51
N PRO A 110 7.30 5.36 10.33
CA PRO A 110 6.26 5.77 11.29
C PRO A 110 4.90 6.01 10.61
N LEU A 111 4.90 6.66 9.44
CA LEU A 111 3.70 6.89 8.64
C LEU A 111 3.05 5.58 8.16
N PHE A 112 3.84 4.53 7.90
CA PHE A 112 3.32 3.22 7.51
C PHE A 112 2.61 2.53 8.68
N ILE A 113 3.17 2.59 9.89
CA ILE A 113 2.49 2.06 11.09
C ILE A 113 1.20 2.84 11.40
N ASP A 114 1.23 4.17 11.30
CA ASP A 114 0.04 5.02 11.45
C ASP A 114 -1.04 4.70 10.42
N HIS A 115 -0.65 4.54 9.15
CA HIS A 115 -1.53 4.15 8.05
C HIS A 115 -2.25 2.83 8.32
N MET A 116 -1.50 1.78 8.66
CA MET A 116 -2.09 0.48 9.02
C MET A 116 -2.97 0.57 10.28
N SER A 117 -2.72 1.51 11.19
CA SER A 117 -3.55 1.75 12.37
C SER A 117 -4.89 2.38 12.01
N ARG A 118 -4.89 3.38 11.11
CA ARG A 118 -6.12 4.01 10.59
C ARG A 118 -7.02 3.03 9.87
N GLU A 119 -6.45 2.08 9.14
CA GLU A 119 -7.24 1.00 8.54
C GLU A 119 -7.85 0.08 9.58
N ALA A 120 -7.11 -0.29 10.63
CA ALA A 120 -7.67 -1.10 11.71
C ALA A 120 -8.83 -0.38 12.41
N GLU A 121 -8.68 0.92 12.67
CA GLU A 121 -9.74 1.78 13.19
C GLU A 121 -10.98 1.82 12.26
N TYR A 122 -10.76 2.00 10.96
CA TYR A 122 -11.82 1.96 9.95
C TYR A 122 -12.57 0.61 9.98
N VAL A 123 -11.86 -0.51 10.09
CA VAL A 123 -12.49 -1.84 10.19
C VAL A 123 -13.29 -2.00 11.48
N LEU A 124 -12.79 -1.49 12.63
CA LEU A 124 -13.54 -1.52 13.89
C LEU A 124 -14.86 -0.74 13.77
N LEU A 125 -14.84 0.42 13.10
CA LEU A 125 -16.05 1.18 12.80
C LEU A 125 -17.04 0.36 11.97
N LEU A 126 -16.57 -0.32 10.92
CA LEU A 126 -17.42 -1.19 10.10
C LEU A 126 -18.03 -2.33 10.91
N LEU A 127 -17.22 -3.06 11.69
CA LEU A 127 -17.69 -4.18 12.51
C LEU A 127 -18.69 -3.73 13.59
N ASN A 128 -18.51 -2.54 14.17
CA ASN A 128 -19.47 -2.01 15.15
C ASN A 128 -20.86 -1.77 14.52
N GLN A 129 -20.91 -1.25 13.28
CA GLN A 129 -22.19 -1.11 12.58
C GLN A 129 -22.85 -2.47 12.31
N VAL A 130 -22.05 -3.50 11.99
CA VAL A 130 -22.56 -4.87 11.84
C VAL A 130 -23.19 -5.38 13.12
N LYS A 131 -22.52 -5.20 14.26
CA LYS A 131 -23.05 -5.60 15.58
C LYS A 131 -24.37 -4.90 15.89
N LYS A 132 -24.53 -3.65 15.45
CA LYS A 132 -25.77 -2.86 15.59
C LYS A 132 -26.85 -3.23 14.56
N GLY A 133 -26.60 -4.20 13.66
CA GLY A 133 -27.51 -4.55 12.56
C GLY A 133 -27.68 -3.43 11.52
N LYS A 134 -26.79 -2.43 11.53
CA LYS A 134 -26.80 -1.29 10.61
C LYS A 134 -25.93 -1.61 9.39
N ASN A 135 -26.17 -0.90 8.29
CA ASN A 135 -25.30 -1.00 7.12
C ASN A 135 -23.98 -0.26 7.41
N PRO A 136 -22.81 -0.92 7.34
CA PRO A 136 -21.51 -0.30 7.65
C PRO A 136 -21.20 0.93 6.79
N LEU A 137 -21.59 0.88 5.51
CA LEU A 137 -21.40 1.96 4.54
C LEU A 137 -22.43 3.10 4.68
N THR A 138 -23.22 3.08 5.76
CA THR A 138 -24.05 4.22 6.15
C THR A 138 -23.45 4.98 7.32
N ALA A 139 -22.38 4.50 7.94
CA ALA A 139 -21.74 5.23 9.03
C ALA A 139 -21.05 6.52 8.58
N ALA A 140 -20.65 6.65 7.32
CA ALA A 140 -19.95 7.83 6.82
C ALA A 140 -20.67 8.43 5.61
N SER A 141 -20.60 9.76 5.48
CA SER A 141 -20.97 10.43 4.22
C SER A 141 -20.03 9.99 3.09
N LYS A 142 -20.49 10.08 1.84
CA LYS A 142 -19.63 9.78 0.68
C LYS A 142 -18.34 10.62 0.67
N ALA A 143 -18.41 11.85 1.18
CA ALA A 143 -17.25 12.73 1.26
C ALA A 143 -16.24 12.25 2.30
N GLN A 144 -16.68 11.82 3.49
CA GLN A 144 -15.81 11.25 4.52
C GLN A 144 -15.17 9.93 4.05
N GLU A 145 -15.95 9.05 3.44
CA GLU A 145 -15.46 7.79 2.89
C GLU A 145 -14.42 8.03 1.79
N THR A 146 -14.71 8.96 0.86
CA THR A 146 -13.75 9.34 -0.20
C THR A 146 -12.47 9.93 0.40
N LEU A 147 -12.59 10.75 1.46
CA LEU A 147 -11.45 11.35 2.14
C LEU A 147 -10.54 10.31 2.80
N PHE A 148 -11.12 9.31 3.47
CA PHE A 148 -10.37 8.20 4.07
C PHE A 148 -9.52 7.50 3.01
N TRP A 149 -10.16 7.00 1.94
CA TRP A 149 -9.46 6.27 0.89
C TRP A 149 -8.48 7.11 0.09
N LEU A 150 -8.75 8.41 -0.11
CA LEU A 150 -7.77 9.31 -0.74
C LEU A 150 -6.50 9.43 0.10
N ARG A 151 -6.62 9.50 1.43
CA ARG A 151 -5.44 9.50 2.32
C ARG A 151 -4.66 8.20 2.20
N ILE A 152 -5.35 7.05 2.21
CA ILE A 152 -4.74 5.73 2.03
C ILE A 152 -4.00 5.64 0.68
N MET A 153 -4.63 6.07 -0.42
CA MET A 153 -3.97 6.09 -1.73
C MET A 153 -2.79 7.06 -1.79
N ALA A 154 -2.89 8.24 -1.17
CA ALA A 154 -1.80 9.20 -1.09
C ALA A 154 -0.59 8.64 -0.32
N ASP A 155 -0.82 7.92 0.79
CA ASP A 155 0.23 7.26 1.56
C ASP A 155 0.91 6.17 0.73
N HIS A 156 0.14 5.32 0.04
CA HIS A 156 0.68 4.28 -0.84
C HIS A 156 1.63 4.80 -1.91
N THR A 157 1.28 5.92 -2.53
CA THR A 157 2.15 6.52 -3.56
C THR A 157 3.51 6.91 -2.99
N LYS A 158 3.55 7.38 -1.74
CA LYS A 158 4.78 7.71 -1.02
C LYS A 158 5.55 6.45 -0.64
N PHE A 159 4.89 5.42 -0.13
CA PHE A 159 5.55 4.16 0.20
C PHE A 159 6.20 3.52 -1.03
N ILE A 160 5.48 3.48 -2.16
CA ILE A 160 6.03 2.98 -3.42
C ILE A 160 7.23 3.84 -3.84
N LEU A 161 7.09 5.17 -3.88
CA LEU A 161 8.18 6.08 -4.24
C LEU A 161 9.45 5.84 -3.40
N HIS A 162 9.30 5.71 -2.09
CA HIS A 162 10.41 5.58 -1.15
C HIS A 162 11.06 4.18 -1.11
N LEU A 163 10.35 3.15 -1.57
CA LEU A 163 10.87 1.78 -1.59
C LEU A 163 11.42 1.37 -2.97
N ILE A 164 11.22 2.18 -4.01
CA ILE A 164 11.87 2.01 -5.32
C ILE A 164 13.37 2.32 -5.21
N ASP A 165 14.22 1.52 -5.87
CA ASP A 165 15.66 1.79 -5.89
C ASP A 165 15.96 3.15 -6.56
N PRO A 166 16.86 3.98 -6.02
CA PRO A 166 17.23 5.26 -6.60
C PRO A 166 17.71 5.23 -8.07
N SER A 167 18.13 4.07 -8.59
CA SER A 167 18.51 3.91 -9.99
C SER A 167 17.32 3.85 -10.97
N GLU A 168 16.12 3.53 -10.49
CA GLU A 168 14.87 3.40 -11.27
C GLU A 168 14.22 4.77 -11.55
N ARG A 169 15.00 5.72 -12.05
CA ARG A 169 14.64 7.16 -12.18
C ARG A 169 13.31 7.41 -12.89
N THR A 170 13.00 6.62 -13.93
CA THR A 170 11.72 6.80 -14.67
C THR A 170 10.51 6.32 -13.87
N LEU A 171 10.66 5.25 -13.08
CA LEU A 171 9.62 4.77 -12.18
C LEU A 171 9.43 5.74 -11.01
N LEU A 172 10.53 6.29 -10.48
CA LEU A 172 10.50 7.33 -9.45
C LEU A 172 9.74 8.57 -9.91
N ASP A 173 10.04 9.10 -11.10
CA ASP A 173 9.31 10.25 -11.68
C ASP A 173 7.81 9.95 -11.82
N THR A 174 7.46 8.72 -12.20
CA THR A 174 6.06 8.29 -12.34
C THR A 174 5.36 8.18 -10.98
N ALA A 175 6.03 7.62 -9.97
CA ALA A 175 5.48 7.51 -8.61
C ALA A 175 5.31 8.90 -7.97
N ASP A 176 6.26 9.81 -8.19
CA ASP A 176 6.24 11.20 -7.72
C ASP A 176 5.11 12.02 -8.36
N ASP A 177 4.76 11.76 -9.63
CA ASP A 177 3.55 12.31 -10.25
C ASP A 177 2.27 11.86 -9.55
N PHE A 178 2.18 10.59 -9.14
CA PHE A 178 1.03 10.11 -8.36
C PHE A 178 1.00 10.70 -6.94
N VAL A 179 2.16 10.89 -6.28
CA VAL A 179 2.22 11.56 -4.97
C VAL A 179 1.58 12.93 -5.04
N ARG A 180 1.98 13.75 -6.02
CA ARG A 180 1.38 15.08 -6.23
C ARG A 180 -0.12 15.01 -6.48
N GLU A 181 -0.55 14.14 -7.40
CA GLU A 181 -1.96 14.04 -7.77
C GLU A 181 -2.84 13.64 -6.57
N PHE A 182 -2.41 12.66 -5.78
CA PHE A 182 -3.21 12.18 -4.65
C PHE A 182 -3.17 13.13 -3.43
N ASP A 183 -2.10 13.90 -3.25
CA ASP A 183 -2.08 14.98 -2.24
C ASP A 183 -3.07 16.09 -2.61
N ASP A 184 -3.10 16.52 -3.88
CA ASP A 184 -4.05 17.53 -4.37
C ASP A 184 -5.51 17.04 -4.23
N LEU A 185 -5.79 15.79 -4.63
CA LEU A 185 -7.11 15.19 -4.48
C LEU A 185 -7.52 15.05 -3.01
N TYR A 186 -6.59 14.69 -2.12
CA TYR A 186 -6.85 14.60 -0.69
C TYR A 186 -7.23 15.96 -0.10
N LEU A 187 -6.55 17.04 -0.49
CA LEU A 187 -6.88 18.40 -0.06
C LEU A 187 -8.26 18.84 -0.56
N GLU A 188 -8.56 18.62 -1.85
CA GLU A 188 -9.89 18.92 -2.41
C GLU A 188 -10.99 18.08 -1.72
N GLY A 189 -10.71 16.79 -1.45
CA GLY A 189 -11.60 15.89 -0.71
C GLY A 189 -11.86 16.35 0.72
N ARG A 190 -10.85 16.89 1.42
CA ARG A 190 -10.97 17.45 2.77
C ARG A 190 -11.91 18.64 2.77
N ASP A 191 -11.75 19.53 1.79
CA ASP A 191 -12.58 20.71 1.63
C ASP A 191 -14.04 20.31 1.34
N PHE A 192 -14.28 19.32 0.47
CA PHE A 192 -15.63 18.77 0.26
C PHE A 192 -16.22 18.12 1.51
N SER A 193 -15.44 17.34 2.25
CA SER A 193 -15.89 16.72 3.50
C SER A 193 -16.37 17.77 4.50
N SER A 194 -15.63 18.87 4.66
CA SER A 194 -16.01 19.99 5.51
C SER A 194 -17.26 20.72 4.99
N MET A 195 -17.34 21.01 3.68
CA MET A 195 -18.46 21.76 3.09
C MET A 195 -19.78 20.97 3.01
N LEU A 196 -19.72 19.63 2.90
CA LEU A 196 -20.88 18.77 2.67
C LEU A 196 -21.43 18.09 3.93
N HIS A 197 -20.80 18.28 5.09
CA HIS A 197 -21.16 17.62 6.35
C HIS A 197 -22.68 17.58 6.65
N LEU A 198 -23.42 18.66 6.33
CA LEU A 198 -24.88 18.77 6.55
C LEU A 198 -25.68 19.06 5.27
N LYS A 199 -25.05 18.94 4.09
CA LYS A 199 -25.67 19.36 2.82
C LYS A 199 -25.76 18.22 1.83
N LYS A 200 -26.85 18.22 1.05
CA LYS A 200 -27.01 17.31 -0.09
C LYS A 200 -25.85 17.46 -1.07
N GLU A 201 -25.50 16.34 -1.70
CA GLU A 201 -24.50 16.27 -2.76
C GLU A 201 -24.75 17.33 -3.85
N VAL A 202 -23.68 18.04 -4.23
CA VAL A 202 -23.69 19.06 -5.28
C VAL A 202 -23.04 18.53 -6.56
N ALA A 203 -23.37 19.12 -7.71
CA ALA A 203 -22.84 18.68 -9.01
C ALA A 203 -21.30 18.75 -9.09
N SER A 204 -20.66 19.70 -8.40
CA SER A 204 -19.19 19.78 -8.31
C SER A 204 -18.57 18.58 -7.58
N PHE A 205 -19.23 18.06 -6.55
CA PHE A 205 -18.79 16.85 -5.85
C PHE A 205 -18.94 15.60 -6.74
N GLN A 206 -20.02 15.51 -7.52
CA GLN A 206 -20.17 14.43 -8.51
C GLN A 206 -19.10 14.47 -9.60
N ARG A 207 -18.66 15.67 -10.00
CA ARG A 207 -17.51 15.82 -10.90
C ARG A 207 -16.23 15.36 -10.21
N PHE A 208 -15.98 15.82 -8.99
CA PHE A 208 -14.81 15.42 -8.20
C PHE A 208 -14.71 13.89 -8.05
N LEU A 209 -15.80 13.18 -7.75
CA LEU A 209 -15.79 11.71 -7.68
C LEU A 209 -15.37 11.04 -9.01
N LYS A 210 -15.68 11.65 -10.16
CA LYS A 210 -15.22 11.15 -11.46
C LYS A 210 -13.71 11.37 -11.65
N ASP A 211 -13.20 12.51 -11.20
CA ASP A 211 -11.78 12.83 -11.23
C ASP A 211 -10.99 11.85 -10.33
N VAL A 212 -11.48 11.63 -9.10
CA VAL A 212 -10.97 10.63 -8.16
C VAL A 212 -10.97 9.23 -8.79
N ARG A 213 -12.10 8.77 -9.33
CA ARG A 213 -12.19 7.45 -9.99
C ARG A 213 -11.14 7.32 -11.10
N ALA A 214 -10.99 8.35 -11.94
CA ALA A 214 -10.03 8.32 -13.03
C ALA A 214 -8.58 8.22 -12.51
N ALA A 215 -8.24 8.90 -11.42
CA ALA A 215 -6.92 8.81 -10.78
C ALA A 215 -6.69 7.43 -10.15
N VAL A 216 -7.66 6.90 -9.40
CA VAL A 216 -7.56 5.59 -8.74
C VAL A 216 -7.43 4.46 -9.76
N VAL A 217 -8.13 4.51 -10.92
CA VAL A 217 -7.94 3.53 -11.99
C VAL A 217 -6.49 3.53 -12.49
N ARG A 218 -5.88 4.71 -12.67
CA ARG A 218 -4.48 4.80 -13.11
C ARG A 218 -3.52 4.29 -12.05
N LEU A 219 -3.73 4.66 -10.78
CA LEU A 219 -2.91 4.19 -9.66
C LEU A 219 -3.02 2.67 -9.48
N ARG A 220 -4.23 2.11 -9.53
CA ARG A 220 -4.46 0.67 -9.47
C ARG A 220 -3.69 -0.07 -10.56
N ASN A 221 -3.72 0.45 -11.80
CA ASN A 221 -3.01 -0.17 -12.93
C ASN A 221 -1.49 -0.07 -12.76
N PHE A 222 -1.00 1.06 -12.23
CA PHE A 222 0.40 1.22 -11.88
C PHE A 222 0.82 0.22 -10.78
N LYS A 223 0.03 0.06 -9.73
CA LYS A 223 0.24 -0.93 -8.66
C LYS A 223 0.27 -2.37 -9.19
N ARG A 224 -0.64 -2.73 -10.10
CA ARG A 224 -0.62 -4.05 -10.77
C ARG A 224 0.67 -4.24 -11.57
N ALA A 225 1.05 -3.26 -12.38
CA ALA A 225 2.28 -3.35 -13.18
C ALA A 225 3.54 -3.44 -12.31
N ALA A 226 3.59 -2.70 -11.20
CA ALA A 226 4.68 -2.78 -10.22
C ALA A 226 4.75 -4.18 -9.59
N HIS A 227 3.63 -4.73 -9.15
CA HIS A 227 3.55 -6.11 -8.67
C HIS A 227 4.10 -7.11 -9.69
N ASP A 228 3.62 -7.04 -10.94
CA ASP A 228 4.04 -7.97 -11.99
C ASP A 228 5.54 -7.87 -12.28
N MET A 229 6.10 -6.65 -12.33
CA MET A 229 7.55 -6.46 -12.49
C MET A 229 8.36 -6.97 -11.29
N ILE A 230 7.85 -6.82 -10.06
CA ILE A 230 8.52 -7.34 -8.85
C ILE A 230 8.56 -8.87 -8.88
N VAL A 231 7.44 -9.53 -9.23
CA VAL A 231 7.36 -11.00 -9.35
C VAL A 231 8.29 -11.53 -10.44
N GLU A 232 8.40 -10.84 -11.57
CA GLU A 232 9.28 -11.22 -12.69
C GLU A 232 10.73 -10.74 -12.50
N CYS A 233 11.08 -10.15 -11.34
CA CYS A 233 12.39 -9.57 -11.06
C CYS A 233 12.87 -8.52 -12.08
N GLU A 234 11.93 -7.77 -12.68
CA GLU A 234 12.18 -6.72 -13.68
C GLU A 234 12.25 -5.30 -13.08
N MET A 235 12.02 -5.14 -11.77
CA MET A 235 12.04 -3.85 -11.06
C MET A 235 12.92 -3.90 -9.82
N LEU A 236 13.89 -3.00 -9.71
CA LEU A 236 14.73 -2.87 -8.52
C LEU A 236 14.00 -2.10 -7.42
N SER A 237 13.74 -2.76 -6.30
CA SER A 237 13.07 -2.14 -5.15
C SER A 237 13.28 -2.95 -3.88
N LEU A 238 12.91 -2.37 -2.74
CA LEU A 238 12.74 -3.05 -1.45
C LEU A 238 11.28 -3.50 -1.22
N ILE A 239 10.43 -3.45 -2.25
CA ILE A 239 9.00 -3.77 -2.15
C ILE A 239 8.82 -5.28 -2.29
N PRO A 240 8.36 -6.00 -1.26
CA PRO A 240 7.99 -7.41 -1.43
C PRO A 240 6.74 -7.54 -2.31
N ALA A 241 6.64 -8.64 -3.06
CA ALA A 241 5.52 -8.87 -3.97
C ALA A 241 4.17 -8.83 -3.23
N GLU A 242 4.12 -9.34 -2.00
CA GLU A 242 2.94 -9.33 -1.14
C GLU A 242 2.49 -7.90 -0.80
N LEU A 243 3.42 -6.97 -0.55
CA LEU A 243 3.07 -5.56 -0.31
C LEU A 243 2.54 -4.92 -1.60
N ALA A 244 3.13 -5.23 -2.76
CA ALA A 244 2.67 -4.70 -4.04
C ALA A 244 1.25 -5.17 -4.39
N ASP A 245 0.92 -6.44 -4.13
CA ASP A 245 -0.44 -6.97 -4.31
C ASP A 245 -1.43 -6.41 -3.27
N HIS A 246 -1.00 -6.28 -2.00
CA HIS A 246 -1.80 -5.72 -0.92
C HIS A 246 -2.31 -4.32 -1.25
N VAL A 247 -1.41 -3.39 -1.55
CA VAL A 247 -1.80 -2.01 -1.89
C VAL A 247 -2.60 -1.95 -3.20
N HIS A 248 -2.41 -2.92 -4.11
CA HIS A 248 -3.21 -3.06 -5.32
C HIS A 248 -4.65 -3.46 -5.02
N ARG A 249 -4.87 -4.46 -4.14
CA ARG A 249 -6.20 -4.90 -3.70
C ARG A 249 -6.98 -3.80 -3.00
N GLU A 250 -6.32 -2.97 -2.20
CA GLU A 250 -6.97 -1.81 -1.60
C GLU A 250 -7.38 -0.75 -2.62
N ALA A 251 -6.60 -0.55 -3.68
CA ALA A 251 -7.00 0.35 -4.76
C ALA A 251 -8.21 -0.20 -5.55
N GLU A 252 -8.29 -1.52 -5.76
CA GLU A 252 -9.47 -2.17 -6.33
C GLU A 252 -10.69 -2.05 -5.41
N HIS A 253 -10.48 -2.23 -4.10
CA HIS A 253 -11.51 -2.05 -3.10
C HIS A 253 -12.08 -0.62 -3.13
N PHE A 254 -11.21 0.40 -3.19
CA PHE A 254 -11.68 1.78 -3.31
C PHE A 254 -12.51 2.01 -4.59
N LEU A 255 -12.14 1.39 -5.72
CA LEU A 255 -12.95 1.46 -6.94
C LEU A 255 -14.32 0.78 -6.79
N MET A 256 -14.42 -0.30 -6.02
CA MET A 256 -15.69 -0.91 -5.65
C MET A 256 -16.55 0.09 -4.85
N ILE A 257 -15.99 0.70 -3.81
CA ILE A 257 -16.65 1.70 -2.96
C ILE A 257 -17.16 2.89 -3.81
N LEU A 258 -16.33 3.48 -4.67
CA LEU A 258 -16.75 4.55 -5.59
C LEU A 258 -17.91 4.11 -6.51
N SER A 259 -17.94 2.84 -6.92
CA SER A 259 -19.02 2.29 -7.74
C SER A 259 -20.31 2.08 -6.96
N MET A 260 -20.21 1.76 -5.67
CA MET A 260 -21.36 1.71 -4.76
C MET A 260 -21.94 3.11 -4.52
N MET A 261 -21.07 4.12 -4.33
CA MET A 261 -21.46 5.52 -4.22
C MET A 261 -22.26 6.02 -5.43
N GLU A 262 -21.77 5.74 -6.65
CA GLU A 262 -22.42 6.14 -7.90
C GLU A 262 -23.77 5.46 -8.13
N LYS A 263 -23.89 4.18 -7.75
CA LYS A 263 -25.14 3.42 -7.85
C LYS A 263 -26.16 3.78 -6.75
N GLY A 264 -25.85 4.72 -5.86
CA GLY A 264 -26.72 5.14 -4.76
C GLY A 264 -26.88 4.06 -3.68
N LEU A 265 -25.92 3.15 -3.57
CA LEU A 265 -25.91 2.09 -2.58
C LEU A 265 -25.43 2.61 -1.22
N MET A 266 -24.50 3.57 -1.20
CA MET A 266 -24.21 4.37 -0.01
C MET A 266 -25.27 5.46 0.12
N LYS A 267 -26.18 5.31 1.10
CA LYS A 267 -27.18 6.35 1.41
C LYS A 267 -26.48 7.47 2.19
N HIS A 268 -26.75 8.72 1.81
CA HIS A 268 -26.30 9.88 2.57
C HIS A 268 -26.94 9.84 3.95
N VAL A 269 -26.15 9.63 4.99
CA VAL A 269 -26.62 9.76 6.36
C VAL A 269 -26.51 11.23 6.76
N THR A 270 -27.65 11.81 7.13
CA THR A 270 -27.76 13.19 7.63
C THR A 270 -27.77 13.26 9.16
N GLU A 271 -27.72 12.10 9.82
CA GLU A 271 -27.61 11.98 11.27
C GLU A 271 -26.14 11.93 11.62
N ALA A 272 -25.69 12.77 12.54
CA ALA A 272 -24.33 12.71 13.05
C ALA A 272 -24.09 11.29 13.57
N CYS A 273 -22.95 10.70 13.20
CA CYS A 273 -22.45 9.53 13.90
C CYS A 273 -22.33 9.95 15.36
N ASP A 274 -22.88 9.17 16.29
CA ASP A 274 -22.64 9.40 17.72
C ASP A 274 -21.12 9.24 17.96
N GLU A 275 -20.38 10.35 17.92
CA GLU A 275 -18.92 10.39 18.12
C GLU A 275 -18.57 9.94 19.56
N ASP A 276 -19.49 10.12 20.50
CA ASP A 276 -19.36 9.80 21.92
C ASP A 276 -19.06 8.31 22.22
N GLU A 277 -19.41 7.37 21.33
CA GLU A 277 -19.13 5.94 21.55
C GLU A 277 -17.80 5.46 20.96
N LEU A 278 -17.19 6.20 20.03
CA LEU A 278 -15.86 5.83 19.52
C LEU A 278 -14.77 6.15 20.55
N GLU A 279 -15.01 7.20 21.35
CA GLU A 279 -14.15 7.64 22.45
C GLU A 279 -13.99 6.58 23.56
N ASP A 280 -15.02 5.77 23.81
CA ASP A 280 -14.98 4.71 24.84
C ASP A 280 -14.19 3.45 24.38
N TRP A 281 -14.04 3.26 23.06
CA TRP A 281 -13.29 2.13 22.49
C TRP A 281 -11.82 2.43 22.24
N LEU A 282 -11.50 3.69 21.93
CA LEU A 282 -10.18 4.16 21.52
C LEU A 282 -9.47 4.95 22.60
N ASP A 283 -9.88 4.83 23.88
CA ASP A 283 -9.23 5.52 24.98
C ASP A 283 -7.71 5.24 24.99
N GLU A 284 -6.95 6.21 24.46
CA GLU A 284 -5.49 6.11 24.33
C GLU A 284 -4.80 6.04 25.70
N ARG A 285 -5.52 6.34 26.79
CA ARG A 285 -5.02 6.18 28.17
C ARG A 285 -4.71 4.73 28.52
N ASP A 286 -5.34 3.78 27.83
CA ASP A 286 -5.16 2.33 28.01
C ASP A 286 -3.95 1.78 27.22
N ILE A 287 -3.29 2.62 26.41
CA ILE A 287 -2.11 2.27 25.59
C ILE A 287 -0.80 2.61 26.34
N SER A 288 -0.86 3.49 27.34
CA SER A 288 0.28 3.84 28.18
C SER A 288 0.25 3.07 29.51
N GLU A 289 0.63 1.79 29.52
CA GLU A 289 1.20 1.24 30.74
C GLU A 289 2.60 1.84 30.92
N PRO A 290 2.91 2.48 32.06
CA PRO A 290 4.28 2.92 32.31
C PRO A 290 5.14 1.67 32.41
N VAL A 291 6.13 1.54 31.50
CA VAL A 291 7.22 0.59 31.66
C VAL A 291 7.97 0.97 32.94
N THR A 292 7.57 0.39 34.07
CA THR A 292 8.39 0.42 35.28
C THR A 292 9.51 -0.59 35.06
N GLU A 293 10.58 -0.16 34.39
CA GLU A 293 11.86 -0.80 34.61
C GLU A 293 12.21 -0.59 36.09
N LYS A 294 12.25 -1.70 36.84
CA LYS A 294 12.96 -1.72 38.11
C LYS A 294 14.45 -1.52 37.77
N MET A 295 14.89 -0.26 37.74
CA MET A 295 16.31 0.05 37.91
C MET A 295 16.69 -0.45 39.30
N GLU A 296 17.44 -1.54 39.33
CA GLU A 296 18.20 -1.91 40.52
C GLU A 296 19.22 -0.80 40.78
N ASP A 297 19.21 -0.28 42.00
CA ASP A 297 20.13 0.76 42.50
C ASP A 297 21.58 0.34 42.29
N GLU A 298 22.28 0.94 41.33
CA GLU A 298 23.74 1.03 41.36
C GLU A 298 24.18 2.34 42.04
N PRO A 299 25.20 2.28 42.91
CA PRO A 299 25.58 3.42 43.74
C PRO A 299 26.22 4.54 42.91
N GLN A 300 25.70 5.74 43.13
CA GLN A 300 26.19 7.00 42.59
C GLN A 300 27.72 7.14 42.70
N THR A 301 28.40 7.09 41.55
CA THR A 301 29.79 7.53 41.46
C THR A 301 29.80 9.05 41.39
N LEU A 302 30.27 9.66 42.48
CA LEU A 302 30.59 11.09 42.58
C LEU A 302 31.55 11.49 41.45
N TRP A 303 31.13 12.49 40.66
CA TRP A 303 32.00 13.19 39.73
C TRP A 303 32.91 14.14 40.54
N PRO A 304 34.24 14.12 40.38
CA PRO A 304 35.09 15.15 40.94
C PRO A 304 35.04 16.42 40.06
N ASP A 305 34.97 17.56 40.75
CA ASP A 305 34.90 18.92 40.23
C ASP A 305 35.89 19.29 39.11
N ASP A 306 35.41 20.22 38.29
CA ASP A 306 36.08 20.97 37.24
C ASP A 306 37.55 21.33 37.51
N LYS A 307 38.46 20.86 36.64
CA LYS A 307 39.73 21.55 36.35
C LYS A 307 40.09 21.49 34.86
N GLU A 308 40.05 22.69 34.27
CA GLU A 308 40.85 23.23 33.16
C GLU A 308 41.13 22.35 31.93
N VAL A 309 40.43 22.72 30.85
CA VAL A 309 40.68 22.34 29.46
C VAL A 309 42.07 22.80 29.00
N LYS A 310 42.91 21.85 28.54
CA LYS A 310 43.98 22.11 27.57
C LYS A 310 43.67 21.37 26.28
N LYS A 311 43.49 22.13 25.19
CA LYS A 311 43.29 21.62 23.83
C LYS A 311 44.63 21.16 23.25
N GLU A 312 44.71 19.90 22.82
CA GLU A 312 45.72 19.42 21.89
C GLU A 312 45.04 19.02 20.55
N PRO A 313 45.67 19.31 19.40
CA PRO A 313 45.07 19.05 18.08
C PRO A 313 45.13 17.56 17.71
N PRO A 314 44.25 17.08 16.81
CA PRO A 314 44.16 15.66 16.50
C PRO A 314 45.37 15.18 15.70
N VAL A 315 46.03 14.14 16.21
CA VAL A 315 47.09 13.40 15.52
C VAL A 315 46.46 12.39 14.58
N PHE A 316 46.74 12.51 13.28
CA PHE A 316 46.40 11.54 12.26
C PHE A 316 47.36 10.35 12.37
N VAL A 317 46.86 9.16 12.72
CA VAL A 317 47.67 7.93 12.73
C VAL A 317 47.22 7.03 11.59
N SER A 318 48.08 6.88 10.59
CA SER A 318 48.01 5.82 9.60
C SER A 318 48.79 4.59 10.10
N SER A 319 48.17 3.42 10.08
CA SER A 319 48.88 2.12 10.10
C SER A 319 47.95 1.08 9.49
N GLN A 320 48.16 0.71 8.22
CA GLN A 320 48.96 -0.46 7.82
C GLN A 320 48.40 -1.80 8.34
N THR A 321 47.97 -2.57 7.34
CA THR A 321 47.54 -3.97 7.32
C THR A 321 48.42 -4.90 8.17
N LYS A 322 47.76 -5.71 9.00
CA LYS A 322 48.28 -7.01 9.44
C LYS A 322 47.24 -8.07 9.10
N GLU A 323 47.66 -9.00 8.25
CA GLU A 323 46.99 -10.28 8.01
C GLU A 323 47.03 -11.12 9.29
N GLU A 324 45.89 -11.61 9.73
CA GLU A 324 45.81 -12.71 10.69
C GLU A 324 45.21 -13.95 10.01
N LYS A 325 46.03 -15.00 10.00
CA LYS A 325 45.73 -16.36 9.55
C LYS A 325 44.70 -17.00 10.50
N CYS A 326 43.62 -17.53 9.94
CA CYS A 326 42.79 -18.54 10.61
C CYS A 326 43.46 -19.92 10.46
N SER A 327 43.69 -20.61 11.57
CA SER A 327 44.22 -21.97 11.64
C SER A 327 43.14 -23.02 11.34
N GLU A 328 43.56 -24.06 10.61
CA GLU A 328 42.84 -25.27 10.27
C GLU A 328 42.64 -26.19 11.48
N GLU A 329 41.44 -26.78 11.62
CA GLU A 329 41.25 -28.08 12.27
C GLU A 329 40.42 -28.99 11.34
N GLN A 330 40.86 -30.24 11.21
CA GLN A 330 40.39 -31.25 10.26
C GLN A 330 39.36 -32.22 10.85
N SER A 331 38.68 -32.91 9.92
CA SER A 331 37.97 -34.21 10.00
C SER A 331 36.43 -34.10 10.14
N THR A 332 35.59 -34.81 9.38
CA THR A 332 35.71 -36.10 8.67
C THR A 332 34.83 -36.17 7.41
N ASP A 333 35.27 -36.94 6.41
CA ASP A 333 34.56 -37.35 5.18
C ASP A 333 33.35 -38.27 5.41
N GLU A 334 32.25 -38.08 4.65
CA GLU A 334 31.68 -39.06 3.71
C GLU A 334 30.55 -38.45 2.83
N PRO A 335 30.31 -38.94 1.59
CA PRO A 335 29.70 -38.16 0.52
C PRO A 335 28.18 -38.37 0.36
N ALA A 336 27.44 -37.27 0.11
CA ALA A 336 26.05 -37.32 -0.30
C ALA A 336 25.92 -37.44 -1.83
N ALA A 337 25.09 -38.38 -2.25
CA ALA A 337 24.86 -38.83 -3.62
C ALA A 337 24.30 -37.73 -4.54
N ALA A 338 24.82 -37.70 -5.76
CA ALA A 338 24.19 -37.04 -6.90
C ALA A 338 22.94 -37.83 -7.33
N ILE A 339 21.79 -37.15 -7.40
CA ILE A 339 20.59 -37.65 -8.05
C ILE A 339 20.13 -36.60 -9.07
N GLU A 340 20.03 -37.07 -10.30
CA GLU A 340 19.71 -36.34 -11.53
C GLU A 340 18.29 -35.74 -11.52
N LEU A 341 18.13 -34.55 -12.10
CA LEU A 341 16.82 -33.96 -12.42
C LEU A 341 16.43 -34.36 -13.86
N PRO A 342 15.19 -34.82 -14.13
CA PRO A 342 14.82 -35.28 -15.45
C PRO A 342 14.48 -34.12 -16.41
N VAL A 343 15.14 -34.15 -17.57
CA VAL A 343 14.82 -33.38 -18.77
C VAL A 343 13.58 -34.00 -19.43
N GLN A 344 12.53 -33.21 -19.67
CA GLN A 344 11.43 -33.62 -20.56
C GLN A 344 11.71 -33.17 -22.00
N GLU A 345 11.96 -34.16 -22.86
CA GLU A 345 11.93 -34.03 -24.31
C GLU A 345 10.51 -33.73 -24.81
N LYS A 346 10.35 -32.68 -25.61
CA LYS A 346 9.18 -32.51 -26.48
C LYS A 346 9.49 -33.10 -27.84
N SER A 347 8.77 -34.16 -28.20
CA SER A 347 8.75 -34.75 -29.53
C SER A 347 7.90 -33.93 -30.50
N ASN A 348 8.45 -33.68 -31.69
CA ASN A 348 7.78 -33.10 -32.85
C ASN A 348 7.09 -34.20 -33.68
N LYS A 349 5.93 -33.86 -34.27
CA LYS A 349 5.45 -34.28 -35.61
C LYS A 349 4.30 -33.33 -36.01
N SER A 350 4.50 -32.48 -37.03
CA SER A 350 4.06 -32.62 -38.44
C SER A 350 2.53 -32.65 -38.58
N ASP A 351 1.81 -31.94 -39.45
CA ASP A 351 2.05 -31.13 -40.65
C ASP A 351 0.81 -30.20 -40.82
N ASN A 352 0.97 -29.00 -41.36
CA ASN A 352 0.31 -28.65 -42.63
C ASN A 352 0.75 -27.28 -43.16
N GLN A 353 1.03 -27.28 -44.45
CA GLN A 353 1.31 -26.13 -45.31
C GLN A 353 0.03 -25.32 -45.53
N GLU A 354 0.16 -23.99 -45.64
CA GLU A 354 -0.25 -23.28 -46.86
C GLU A 354 0.34 -21.86 -46.88
N ALA A 355 0.85 -21.51 -48.05
CA ALA A 355 1.49 -20.25 -48.36
C ALA A 355 0.54 -19.34 -49.16
N VAL A 356 1.00 -18.10 -49.36
CA VAL A 356 0.65 -17.15 -50.44
C VAL A 356 -0.46 -16.12 -50.13
N SER A 357 -0.07 -14.89 -49.77
CA SER A 357 0.15 -13.80 -50.76
C SER A 357 0.32 -12.44 -50.05
N GLU A 358 1.52 -11.88 -50.16
CA GLU A 358 1.75 -10.45 -49.99
C GLU A 358 1.27 -9.72 -51.25
N LYS A 359 0.45 -8.67 -51.08
CA LYS A 359 0.27 -7.63 -52.09
C LYS A 359 0.82 -6.31 -51.55
N LYS A 360 1.84 -5.82 -52.25
CA LYS A 360 2.27 -4.43 -52.26
C LYS A 360 1.17 -3.57 -52.89
N GLU A 361 0.90 -2.42 -52.30
CA GLU A 361 0.53 -1.22 -53.06
C GLU A 361 1.01 0.02 -52.32
N ALA A 362 1.65 0.90 -53.08
CA ALA A 362 2.17 2.19 -52.66
C ALA A 362 1.51 3.28 -53.51
N VAL A 363 1.73 4.54 -53.10
CA VAL A 363 1.45 5.81 -53.81
C VAL A 363 -0.02 6.26 -53.61
N GLU A 364 -0.34 7.47 -53.13
CA GLU A 364 0.12 8.76 -53.64
C GLU A 364 -0.10 9.92 -52.64
N ALA A 365 0.81 10.89 -52.69
CA ALA A 365 0.77 12.14 -51.95
C ALA A 365 0.00 13.24 -52.71
N LYS A 366 -0.65 14.17 -51.99
CA LYS A 366 -0.89 15.54 -52.49
C LYS A 366 -0.58 16.59 -51.42
N LYS A 367 0.52 17.32 -51.67
CA LYS A 367 0.92 18.61 -51.09
C LYS A 367 0.03 19.74 -51.62
N ASN A 368 -0.15 20.81 -50.84
CA ASN A 368 -0.26 22.15 -51.40
C ASN A 368 0.23 23.24 -50.40
N LYS A 369 1.20 24.05 -50.88
CA LYS A 369 1.45 25.51 -50.66
C LYS A 369 1.71 26.00 -49.20
N HIS A 370 2.62 26.93 -48.86
CA HIS A 370 3.49 27.89 -49.55
C HIS A 370 4.56 28.42 -48.53
N VAL A 371 5.60 29.07 -49.03
CA VAL A 371 6.85 29.66 -48.45
C VAL A 371 6.60 31.15 -48.00
N PRO A 372 7.45 31.95 -47.27
CA PRO A 372 8.93 31.97 -47.13
C PRO A 372 9.58 32.18 -45.73
N GLU A 373 10.91 32.16 -45.82
CA GLU A 373 12.04 32.26 -44.88
C GLU A 373 12.26 33.56 -44.08
N ALA A 374 12.93 33.33 -42.94
CA ALA A 374 14.11 33.99 -42.33
C ALA A 374 14.12 35.46 -41.87
N GLY A 375 14.45 35.62 -40.58
CA GLY A 375 15.44 36.60 -40.13
C GLY A 375 15.12 37.32 -38.82
N ALA A 376 15.68 36.85 -37.69
CA ALA A 376 16.32 37.70 -36.67
C ALA A 376 16.71 36.89 -35.42
N LYS A 377 18.02 36.82 -35.16
CA LYS A 377 18.59 36.38 -33.88
C LYS A 377 18.25 37.39 -32.79
N LYS A 378 17.66 36.94 -31.68
CA LYS A 378 17.77 37.61 -30.37
C LYS A 378 17.90 36.55 -29.26
N SER A 379 18.98 36.71 -28.51
CA SER A 379 19.30 35.98 -27.29
C SER A 379 18.34 36.41 -26.17
N THR A 380 17.53 35.48 -25.68
CA THR A 380 16.91 35.56 -24.34
C THR A 380 16.74 34.13 -23.84
N SER A 381 17.34 33.84 -22.69
CA SER A 381 17.20 32.61 -21.92
C SER A 381 15.73 32.22 -21.75
N SER A 382 15.33 31.06 -22.26
CA SER A 382 14.01 30.47 -21.97
C SER A 382 14.09 29.56 -20.73
N PRO A 383 13.07 29.57 -19.86
CA PRO A 383 12.94 28.57 -18.81
C PRO A 383 12.60 27.23 -19.46
N SER A 384 13.23 26.16 -18.96
CA SER A 384 13.01 24.77 -19.36
C SER A 384 11.51 24.48 -19.52
N ALA A 385 11.09 24.25 -20.76
CA ALA A 385 9.75 23.77 -21.06
C ALA A 385 9.65 22.33 -20.54
N LYS A 386 9.03 22.14 -19.37
CA LYS A 386 8.59 20.81 -18.92
C LYS A 386 7.75 20.20 -20.04
N ALA A 387 8.24 19.12 -20.64
CA ALA A 387 7.52 18.38 -21.65
C ALA A 387 6.21 17.88 -21.03
N LYS A 388 5.08 18.46 -21.43
CA LYS A 388 3.75 17.89 -21.15
C LYS A 388 3.64 16.59 -21.94
N PHE A 389 3.95 15.47 -21.31
CA PHE A 389 3.68 14.16 -21.88
C PHE A 389 2.16 14.03 -22.07
N LYS A 390 1.74 13.97 -23.34
CA LYS A 390 0.36 13.64 -23.70
C LYS A 390 0.20 12.14 -23.57
N TRP A 391 -0.50 11.72 -22.51
CA TRP A 391 -0.89 10.34 -22.27
C TRP A 391 -1.90 9.89 -23.34
N GLY A 392 -1.43 9.18 -24.37
CA GLY A 392 -2.30 8.47 -25.31
C GLY A 392 -2.84 7.19 -24.66
N GLY A 393 -4.11 6.86 -24.91
CA GLY A 393 -4.86 5.74 -24.32
C GLY A 393 -4.39 4.32 -24.67
N LYS A 394 -3.07 4.08 -24.71
CA LYS A 394 -2.43 2.77 -24.84
C LYS A 394 -1.38 2.61 -23.73
N TRP A 395 -1.85 2.62 -22.49
CA TRP A 395 -1.07 2.29 -21.29
C TRP A 395 -1.68 1.05 -20.62
N PRO A 396 -0.88 0.13 -20.03
CA PRO A 396 0.59 0.11 -19.95
C PRO A 396 1.24 -0.25 -21.30
N ARG A 397 2.49 0.20 -21.53
CA ARG A 397 3.34 -0.50 -22.49
C ARG A 397 3.53 -1.91 -21.94
N GLN A 398 3.39 -2.93 -22.79
CA GLN A 398 3.74 -4.31 -22.43
C GLN A 398 5.25 -4.34 -22.17
N LEU A 399 5.64 -4.20 -20.91
CA LEU A 399 6.97 -4.53 -20.42
C LEU A 399 7.10 -6.07 -20.55
N GLY A 400 8.30 -6.55 -20.92
CA GLY A 400 8.58 -7.99 -21.08
C GLY A 400 8.52 -8.60 -22.49
N LYS A 401 8.32 -7.85 -23.59
CA LYS A 401 8.51 -8.42 -24.95
C LYS A 401 9.96 -8.28 -25.42
N LYS A 402 10.68 -9.41 -25.48
CA LYS A 402 12.00 -9.52 -26.12
C LYS A 402 11.94 -8.92 -27.54
N PRO A 403 12.94 -8.11 -27.96
CA PRO A 403 13.02 -7.62 -29.32
C PRO A 403 13.07 -8.82 -30.28
N LYS A 404 12.21 -8.79 -31.31
CA LYS A 404 12.32 -9.74 -32.41
C LYS A 404 13.61 -9.41 -33.17
N GLU A 405 14.51 -10.39 -33.27
CA GLU A 405 15.67 -10.38 -34.17
C GLU A 405 15.25 -10.23 -35.63
#